data_AF-A0A813FTE6-F1
#
_entry.id   AF-A0A813FTE6-F1
#
_cell.length_a   1.000
_cell.length_b   1.000
_cell.length_c   1.000
_cell.angle_alpha   90.00
_cell.angle_beta   90.00
_cell.angle_gamma   90.00
#
_symmetry.space_group_name_H-M   'P 1'
#
loop_
_entity.id
_entity.type
_entity.pdbx_description
1 polymer ?
#
loop_
_entity_poly.entity_id
_entity_poly.type
_entity_poly.pdbx_seq_one_letter_code
_entity_poly.pdbx_strand_id
1 'polypeptide(L)'
;MYRDPKKVVEDISALGLRHVGYGIPTEFFAPFVSGACEVISTMTTEATVEDAYRWSLNLVSRILVRTINEGSTIVMKAINTNNAKQLEKAVACAPRGKRSMWLLDITVGTQSISPLYWSIESGSLESAKAMIRDLLIIRADRDNYYYGADDLFTRHPDVIKRLCADARALLPGLFDGLIWRSRLTQDGQRRVNFYIKHLLQDADGKFNKCLDWLCEAGGPEIMCHPVVELFSDLVWDGIANRFFMFGKCWFLFTLGLFIISQSVLQHFPESQGIRTSTMAIRCFIYVASLGRIFHAQLSEAIGDCRARRFIRLSGGIRIPAYLGMMKNAISFALMLCLMLMLAEEPIIWCAATYDPDAASKAAVAAAAAAASRSAASDAADSGGGTSVYSRAGPVVAKVVVNHNANLFTQHCPDGDVNLQVYEPVSMVAMLLYWTLILDLSVVSTRISAFVLVCGRTVSELGLTLLAMAYLIVAFASAISSLRVTTTKLSKAFPMRC
;
A
#
# COMPACT_ATOMS: atom_id res chain seq x y z
N MET A 1 5.09 28.80 -41.06
CA MET A 1 3.82 29.33 -41.59
C MET A 1 3.50 28.77 -42.97
N TYR A 2 4.45 28.84 -43.92
CA TYR A 2 4.19 28.49 -45.33
C TYR A 2 4.11 26.98 -45.63
N ARG A 3 4.80 26.13 -44.84
CA ARG A 3 4.83 24.68 -45.07
C ARG A 3 3.55 23.97 -44.61
N ASP A 4 2.98 24.42 -43.49
CA ASP A 4 1.73 23.89 -42.93
C ASP A 4 0.97 25.05 -42.30
N PRO A 5 0.14 25.76 -43.08
CA PRO A 5 -0.54 26.96 -42.60
C PRO A 5 -1.59 26.64 -41.54
N LYS A 6 -2.25 25.48 -41.62
CA LYS A 6 -3.31 25.09 -40.69
C LYS A 6 -2.73 24.88 -39.30
N LYS A 7 -1.67 24.06 -39.19
CA LYS A 7 -1.01 23.82 -37.90
C LYS A 7 -0.48 25.11 -37.27
N VAL A 8 0.09 26.00 -38.07
CA VAL A 8 0.63 27.27 -37.54
C VAL A 8 -0.47 28.18 -37.05
N VAL A 9 -1.63 28.24 -37.73
CA VAL A 9 -2.79 28.97 -37.21
C VAL A 9 -3.28 28.36 -35.90
N GLU A 10 -3.32 27.03 -35.79
CA GLU A 10 -3.69 26.33 -34.55
C GLU A 10 -2.73 26.66 -33.39
N ASP A 11 -1.42 26.61 -33.64
CA ASP A 11 -0.39 26.94 -32.65
C ASP A 11 -0.47 28.42 -32.20
N ILE A 12 -0.69 29.35 -33.15
CA ILE A 12 -0.84 30.78 -32.85
C ILE A 12 -2.14 31.04 -32.08
N SER A 13 -3.26 30.40 -32.44
CA SER A 13 -4.50 30.52 -31.69
C SER A 13 -4.38 29.91 -30.29
N ALA A 14 -3.68 28.79 -30.11
CA ALA A 14 -3.39 28.26 -28.78
C ALA A 14 -2.57 29.25 -27.94
N LEU A 15 -1.58 29.92 -28.54
CA LEU A 15 -0.83 31.00 -27.90
C LEU A 15 -1.73 32.21 -27.58
N GLY A 16 -2.65 32.58 -28.47
CA GLY A 16 -3.61 33.65 -28.26
C GLY A 16 -4.53 33.39 -27.06
N LEU A 17 -5.01 32.16 -26.88
CA LEU A 17 -5.80 31.77 -25.70
C LEU A 17 -5.01 31.89 -24.38
N ARG A 18 -3.70 31.62 -24.40
CA ARG A 18 -2.86 31.90 -23.22
C ARG A 18 -2.77 33.40 -22.93
N HIS A 19 -2.66 34.24 -23.97
CA HIS A 19 -2.64 35.70 -23.82
C HIS A 19 -3.96 36.23 -23.25
N VAL A 20 -5.10 35.64 -23.61
CA VAL A 20 -6.40 35.93 -22.97
C VAL A 20 -6.32 35.68 -21.47
N GLY A 21 -5.77 34.53 -21.09
CA GLY A 21 -5.63 34.15 -19.70
C GLY A 21 -4.64 34.98 -18.89
N TYR A 22 -3.67 35.63 -19.55
CA TYR A 22 -2.80 36.63 -18.92
C TYR A 22 -3.36 38.05 -18.98
N GLY A 23 -4.48 38.27 -19.67
CA GLY A 23 -5.10 39.58 -19.82
C GLY A 23 -4.26 40.56 -20.64
N ILE A 24 -3.50 40.08 -21.63
CA ILE A 24 -2.63 40.94 -22.44
C ILE A 24 -3.46 41.88 -23.33
N PRO A 25 -3.28 43.21 -23.24
CA PRO A 25 -3.95 44.16 -24.12
C PRO A 25 -3.55 43.98 -25.59
N THR A 26 -4.52 44.05 -26.49
CA THR A 26 -4.29 43.86 -27.94
C THR A 26 -3.54 45.04 -28.59
N GLU A 27 -3.52 46.18 -27.92
CA GLU A 27 -2.82 47.40 -28.34
C GLU A 27 -1.28 47.27 -28.35
N PHE A 28 -0.71 46.31 -27.62
CA PHE A 28 0.74 46.07 -27.62
C PHE A 28 1.26 45.31 -28.84
N PHE A 29 0.39 44.65 -29.60
CA PHE A 29 0.83 43.81 -30.72
C PHE A 29 1.32 44.61 -31.93
N ALA A 30 0.70 45.76 -32.23
CA ALA A 30 1.15 46.61 -33.35
C ALA A 30 2.53 47.24 -33.09
N PRO A 31 2.79 47.87 -31.91
CA PRO A 31 4.12 48.34 -31.55
C PRO A 31 5.18 47.22 -31.54
N PHE A 32 4.83 46.02 -31.06
CA PHE A 32 5.74 44.87 -31.09
C PHE A 32 6.17 44.50 -32.51
N VAL A 33 5.22 44.43 -33.46
CA VAL A 33 5.53 44.15 -34.86
C VAL A 33 6.42 45.25 -35.45
N SER A 34 6.11 46.52 -35.19
CA SER A 34 6.91 47.66 -35.68
C SER A 34 8.35 47.61 -35.17
N GLY A 35 8.54 47.42 -33.86
CA GLY A 35 9.88 47.34 -33.26
C GLY A 35 10.68 46.13 -33.76
N ALA A 36 10.03 44.97 -33.94
CA ALA A 36 10.69 43.80 -34.52
C ALA A 36 11.12 44.04 -35.98
N CYS A 37 10.31 44.74 -36.78
CA CYS A 37 10.67 45.11 -38.15
C CYS A 37 11.83 46.13 -38.19
N GLU A 38 11.86 47.08 -37.25
CA GLU A 38 12.96 48.05 -37.12
C GLU A 38 14.29 47.37 -36.81
N VAL A 39 14.31 46.36 -35.94
CA VAL A 39 15.54 45.59 -35.70
C VAL A 39 15.98 44.85 -36.95
N ILE A 40 15.04 44.24 -37.70
CA ILE A 40 15.37 43.52 -38.94
C ILE A 40 15.93 44.47 -40.00
N SER A 41 15.39 45.69 -40.13
CA SER A 41 15.90 46.67 -41.10
C SER A 41 17.33 47.14 -40.80
N THR A 42 17.79 47.03 -39.55
CA THR A 42 19.21 47.26 -39.20
C THR A 42 20.13 46.10 -39.60
N MET A 43 19.59 44.90 -39.80
CA MET A 43 20.35 43.67 -40.08
C MET A 43 20.38 43.27 -41.55
N THR A 44 19.47 43.79 -42.38
CA THR A 44 19.41 43.51 -43.82
C THR A 44 19.32 44.80 -44.62
N THR A 45 19.99 44.85 -45.77
CA THR A 45 19.85 45.95 -46.74
C THR A 45 18.79 45.66 -47.81
N GLU A 46 18.26 44.42 -47.84
CA GLU A 46 17.32 43.98 -48.85
C GLU A 46 15.86 44.26 -48.43
N ALA A 47 15.19 45.19 -49.12
CA ALA A 47 13.82 45.62 -48.80
C ALA A 47 12.77 44.49 -48.91
N THR A 48 12.99 43.55 -49.83
CA THR A 48 12.12 42.36 -50.01
C THR A 48 12.07 41.49 -48.76
N VAL A 49 13.20 41.36 -48.05
CA VAL A 49 13.32 40.58 -46.81
C VAL A 49 12.57 41.29 -45.69
N GLU A 50 12.76 42.61 -45.53
CA GLU A 50 12.02 43.41 -44.56
C GLU A 50 10.50 43.28 -44.76
N ASP A 51 10.03 43.45 -45.99
CA ASP A 51 8.60 43.35 -46.32
C ASP A 51 8.05 41.94 -46.08
N ALA A 52 8.81 40.89 -46.38
CA ALA A 52 8.41 39.51 -46.11
C ALA A 52 8.27 39.22 -44.61
N TYR A 53 9.20 39.72 -43.78
CA TYR A 53 9.11 39.59 -42.32
C TYR A 53 7.96 40.42 -41.75
N ARG A 54 7.81 41.67 -42.21
CA ARG A 54 6.70 42.55 -41.81
C ARG A 54 5.35 41.92 -42.12
N TRP A 55 5.17 41.32 -43.30
CA TRP A 55 3.93 40.63 -43.65
C TRP A 55 3.67 39.43 -42.73
N SER A 56 4.70 38.61 -42.50
CA SER A 56 4.60 37.41 -41.65
C SER A 56 4.22 37.76 -40.22
N LEU A 57 4.91 38.74 -39.60
CA LEU A 57 4.64 39.18 -38.23
C LEU A 57 3.28 39.87 -38.10
N ASN A 58 2.87 40.65 -39.10
CA ASN A 58 1.51 41.22 -39.13
C ASN A 58 0.43 40.14 -39.20
N LEU A 59 0.65 39.08 -39.97
CA LEU A 59 -0.31 37.98 -40.05
C LEU A 59 -0.43 37.25 -38.71
N VAL A 60 0.69 36.95 -38.06
CA VAL A 60 0.72 36.36 -36.70
C VAL A 60 0.00 37.27 -35.70
N SER A 61 0.33 38.56 -35.70
CA SER A 61 -0.30 39.57 -34.84
C SER A 61 -1.82 39.65 -35.04
N ARG A 62 -2.29 39.67 -36.30
CA ARG A 62 -3.74 39.67 -36.61
C ARG A 62 -4.45 38.42 -36.11
N ILE A 63 -3.83 37.23 -36.25
CA ILE A 63 -4.39 35.98 -35.73
C ILE A 63 -4.47 36.01 -34.20
N LEU A 64 -3.41 36.48 -33.53
CA LEU A 64 -3.36 36.63 -32.07
C LEU A 64 -4.42 37.60 -31.58
N VAL A 65 -4.47 38.82 -32.13
CA VAL A 65 -5.45 39.85 -31.74
C VAL A 65 -6.88 39.35 -31.95
N ARG A 66 -7.16 38.68 -33.06
CA ARG A 66 -8.47 38.05 -33.29
C ARG A 66 -8.80 37.02 -32.21
N THR A 67 -7.87 36.09 -31.96
CA THR A 67 -8.06 35.05 -30.95
C THR A 67 -8.26 35.65 -29.55
N ILE A 68 -7.52 36.70 -29.21
CA ILE A 68 -7.63 37.38 -27.92
C ILE A 68 -8.98 38.07 -27.80
N ASN A 69 -9.43 38.77 -28.83
CA ASN A 69 -10.73 39.43 -28.81
C ASN A 69 -11.90 38.43 -28.69
N GLU A 70 -11.81 37.30 -29.41
CA GLU A 70 -12.82 36.23 -29.35
C GLU A 70 -12.80 35.49 -28.00
N GLY A 71 -11.61 35.21 -27.44
CA GLY A 71 -11.46 34.48 -26.19
C GLY A 71 -11.61 35.33 -24.92
N SER A 72 -11.48 36.66 -25.00
CA SER A 72 -11.61 37.60 -23.86
C SER A 72 -13.06 37.80 -23.42
N THR A 73 -13.72 36.70 -23.07
CA THR A 73 -15.07 36.67 -22.52
C THR A 73 -15.13 37.42 -21.19
N ILE A 74 -16.34 37.81 -20.78
CA ILE A 74 -16.57 38.46 -19.48
C ILE A 74 -16.12 37.58 -18.30
N VAL A 75 -16.14 36.25 -18.46
CA VAL A 75 -15.64 35.29 -17.48
C VAL A 75 -14.12 35.37 -17.36
N MET A 76 -13.39 35.34 -18.49
CA MET A 76 -11.92 35.44 -18.49
C MET A 76 -11.43 36.77 -17.90
N LYS A 77 -12.10 37.87 -18.25
CA LYS A 77 -11.77 39.18 -17.67
C LYS A 77 -11.92 39.21 -16.15
N ALA A 78 -12.94 38.55 -15.60
CA ALA A 78 -13.14 38.45 -14.15
C ALA A 78 -12.12 37.51 -13.47
N ILE A 79 -11.64 36.47 -14.16
CA ILE A 79 -10.58 35.58 -13.67
C ILE A 79 -9.25 36.34 -13.55
N ASN A 80 -8.94 37.20 -14.54
CA ASN A 80 -7.71 37.99 -14.57
C ASN A 80 -7.65 39.02 -13.43
N THR A 81 -8.81 39.50 -12.93
CA THR A 81 -8.89 40.39 -11.75
C THR A 81 -9.01 39.61 -10.43
N ASN A 82 -9.09 38.27 -10.49
CA ASN A 82 -9.34 37.36 -9.37
C ASN A 82 -10.46 37.82 -8.42
N ASN A 83 -11.57 38.33 -8.98
CA ASN A 83 -12.66 38.90 -8.19
C ASN A 83 -13.93 38.06 -8.29
N ALA A 84 -14.24 37.30 -7.23
CA ALA A 84 -15.42 36.44 -7.14
C ALA A 84 -16.74 37.16 -7.48
N LYS A 85 -16.94 38.40 -7.00
CA LYS A 85 -18.18 39.16 -7.27
C LYS A 85 -18.32 39.57 -8.73
N GLN A 86 -17.20 39.91 -9.39
CA GLN A 86 -17.22 40.21 -10.82
C GLN A 86 -17.51 38.95 -11.63
N LEU A 87 -16.95 37.81 -11.21
CA LEU A 87 -17.18 36.54 -11.86
C LEU A 87 -18.65 36.08 -11.73
N GLU A 88 -19.23 36.17 -10.53
CA GLU A 88 -20.64 35.86 -10.31
C GLU A 88 -21.56 36.73 -11.21
N LYS A 89 -21.26 38.02 -11.35
CA LYS A 89 -21.98 38.92 -12.27
C LYS A 89 -21.79 38.52 -13.73
N ALA A 90 -20.57 38.15 -14.13
CA ALA A 90 -20.27 37.72 -15.49
C ALA A 90 -21.03 36.43 -15.86
N VAL A 91 -21.05 35.44 -14.96
CA VAL A 91 -21.76 34.18 -15.14
C VAL A 91 -23.27 34.37 -15.08
N ALA A 92 -23.75 35.36 -14.32
CA ALA A 92 -25.17 35.68 -14.25
C ALA A 92 -25.79 36.05 -15.62
N CYS A 93 -24.98 36.59 -16.54
CA CYS A 93 -25.40 36.92 -17.91
C CYS A 93 -25.66 35.67 -18.77
N ALA A 94 -25.10 34.51 -18.42
CA ALA A 94 -25.26 33.29 -19.18
C ALA A 94 -26.60 32.59 -18.85
N PRO A 95 -27.32 32.04 -19.87
CA PRO A 95 -28.50 31.22 -19.65
C PRO A 95 -28.21 30.05 -18.71
N ARG A 96 -29.16 29.70 -17.82
CA ARG A 96 -28.93 28.72 -16.73
C ARG A 96 -28.34 27.39 -17.22
N GLY A 97 -28.86 26.84 -18.33
CA GLY A 97 -28.38 25.60 -18.92
C GLY A 97 -27.08 25.68 -19.72
N LYS A 98 -26.49 26.87 -19.89
CA LYS A 98 -25.22 27.08 -20.60
C LYS A 98 -24.10 27.62 -19.69
N ARG A 99 -24.35 27.77 -18.40
CA ARG A 99 -23.36 28.29 -17.44
C ARG A 99 -22.17 27.37 -17.28
N SER A 100 -22.38 26.05 -17.21
CA SER A 100 -21.30 25.08 -17.13
C SER A 100 -20.36 25.19 -18.32
N MET A 101 -20.91 25.30 -19.53
CA MET A 101 -20.13 25.53 -20.75
C MET A 101 -19.28 26.81 -20.64
N TRP A 102 -19.83 27.94 -20.19
CA TRP A 102 -19.06 29.19 -20.05
C TRP A 102 -17.94 29.12 -18.99
N LEU A 103 -18.08 28.25 -17.99
CA LEU A 103 -17.13 28.07 -16.90
C LEU A 103 -16.06 27.01 -17.18
N LEU A 104 -16.35 26.06 -18.09
CA LEU A 104 -15.52 24.88 -18.35
C LEU A 104 -14.94 24.84 -19.76
N ASP A 105 -15.52 25.57 -20.71
CA ASP A 105 -15.12 25.50 -22.11
C ASP A 105 -15.32 26.83 -22.84
N ILE A 106 -14.20 27.49 -23.13
CA ILE A 106 -14.14 28.60 -24.08
C ILE A 106 -13.44 28.09 -25.32
N THR A 107 -14.16 28.10 -26.43
CA THR A 107 -13.67 27.66 -27.73
C THR A 107 -13.39 28.88 -28.62
N VAL A 108 -12.22 28.88 -29.26
CA VAL A 108 -11.85 29.86 -30.28
C VAL A 108 -11.25 29.10 -31.47
N GLY A 109 -12.02 29.01 -32.55
CA GLY A 109 -11.67 28.15 -33.68
C GLY A 109 -11.67 26.67 -33.29
N THR A 110 -10.53 26.00 -33.49
CA THR A 110 -10.33 24.58 -33.13
C THR A 110 -9.72 24.39 -31.74
N GLN A 111 -9.34 25.48 -31.08
CA GLN A 111 -8.71 25.44 -29.77
C GLN A 111 -9.74 25.68 -28.67
N SER A 112 -9.54 25.03 -27.52
CA SER A 112 -10.38 25.26 -26.35
C SER A 112 -9.55 25.40 -25.09
N ILE A 113 -10.02 26.26 -24.17
CA ILE A 113 -9.42 26.47 -22.86
C ILE A 113 -10.51 26.29 -21.80
N SER A 114 -10.15 25.67 -20.68
CA SER A 114 -11.04 25.59 -19.51
C SER A 114 -10.77 26.78 -18.60
N PRO A 115 -11.75 27.70 -18.43
CA PRO A 115 -11.60 28.83 -17.52
C PRO A 115 -11.35 28.40 -16.07
N LEU A 116 -11.97 27.30 -15.61
CA LEU A 116 -11.72 26.74 -14.29
C LEU A 116 -10.26 26.28 -14.12
N TYR A 117 -9.74 25.46 -15.02
CA TYR A 117 -8.35 24.99 -14.92
C TYR A 117 -7.36 26.14 -15.05
N TRP A 118 -7.64 27.09 -15.94
CA TRP A 118 -6.83 28.31 -16.05
C TRP A 118 -6.80 29.09 -14.74
N SER A 119 -7.95 29.28 -14.07
CA SER A 119 -8.01 29.98 -12.79
C SER A 119 -7.24 29.29 -11.67
N ILE A 120 -7.11 27.96 -11.71
CA ILE A 120 -6.30 27.18 -10.78
C ILE A 120 -4.81 27.38 -11.11
N GLU A 121 -4.44 27.26 -12.37
CA GLU A 121 -3.06 27.41 -12.87
C GLU A 121 -2.50 28.82 -12.65
N SER A 122 -3.33 29.85 -12.83
CA SER A 122 -2.96 31.24 -12.62
C SER A 122 -2.94 31.66 -11.15
N GLY A 123 -3.40 30.79 -10.24
CA GLY A 123 -3.55 31.11 -8.82
C GLY A 123 -4.74 32.03 -8.49
N SER A 124 -5.68 32.22 -9.42
CA SER A 124 -6.92 32.98 -9.22
C SER A 124 -7.97 32.20 -8.41
N LEU A 125 -7.60 31.78 -7.20
CA LEU A 125 -8.37 30.81 -6.39
C LEU A 125 -9.74 31.32 -5.95
N GLU A 126 -9.93 32.63 -5.73
CA GLU A 126 -11.23 33.21 -5.37
C GLU A 126 -12.22 33.08 -6.53
N SER A 127 -11.72 33.27 -7.75
CA SER A 127 -12.52 33.03 -8.95
C SER A 127 -12.82 31.55 -9.10
N ALA A 128 -11.80 30.67 -9.01
CA ALA A 128 -11.99 29.23 -9.08
C ALA A 128 -13.04 28.71 -8.07
N LYS A 129 -12.99 29.20 -6.82
CA LYS A 129 -13.95 28.88 -5.76
C LYS A 129 -15.37 29.30 -6.14
N ALA A 130 -15.55 30.51 -6.66
CA ALA A 130 -16.83 30.99 -7.12
C ALA A 130 -17.36 30.17 -8.31
N MET A 131 -16.49 29.73 -9.24
CA MET A 131 -16.87 28.85 -10.35
C MET A 131 -17.32 27.48 -9.87
N ILE A 132 -16.57 26.84 -8.97
CA ILE A 132 -16.95 25.54 -8.39
C ILE A 132 -18.31 25.64 -7.69
N ARG A 133 -18.52 26.70 -6.90
CA ARG A 133 -19.81 26.96 -6.25
C ARG A 133 -20.93 27.18 -7.26
N ASP A 134 -20.68 27.91 -8.34
CA ASP A 134 -21.67 28.18 -9.39
C ASP A 134 -21.97 26.91 -10.21
N LEU A 135 -20.99 26.05 -10.46
CA LEU A 135 -21.19 24.77 -11.15
C LEU A 135 -22.04 23.79 -10.31
N LEU A 136 -21.76 23.73 -9.01
CA LEU A 136 -22.36 22.74 -8.11
C LEU A 136 -23.63 23.22 -7.39
N ILE A 137 -24.09 24.45 -7.62
CA ILE A 137 -25.40 24.85 -7.12
C ILE A 137 -26.51 24.34 -8.05
N ILE A 138 -27.44 23.58 -7.48
CA ILE A 138 -28.63 23.11 -8.20
C ILE A 138 -29.51 24.32 -8.52
N ARG A 139 -29.81 24.50 -9.80
CA ARG A 139 -30.77 25.50 -10.28
C ARG A 139 -31.94 24.80 -10.92
N ALA A 140 -33.09 25.42 -10.87
CA ALA A 140 -34.28 24.97 -11.58
C ALA A 140 -34.73 26.08 -12.52
N ASP A 141 -35.26 25.72 -13.67
CA ASP A 141 -36.13 26.57 -14.49
C ASP A 141 -37.49 25.87 -14.62
N ARG A 142 -38.44 26.47 -15.34
CA ARG A 142 -39.79 25.91 -15.52
C ARG A 142 -39.75 24.46 -16.02
N ASP A 143 -38.79 24.14 -16.90
CA ASP A 143 -38.77 22.88 -17.61
C ASP A 143 -37.69 21.90 -17.12
N ASN A 144 -36.62 22.38 -16.48
CA ASN A 144 -35.44 21.55 -16.17
C ASN A 144 -34.71 21.95 -14.89
N TYR A 145 -34.03 20.98 -14.28
CA TYR A 145 -33.03 21.20 -13.24
C TYR A 145 -31.63 21.13 -13.83
N TYR A 146 -30.74 22.02 -13.38
CA TYR A 146 -29.36 22.13 -13.84
C TYR A 146 -28.43 21.94 -12.65
N TYR A 147 -27.51 21.00 -12.79
CA TYR A 147 -26.45 20.71 -11.84
C TYR A 147 -25.19 20.35 -12.62
N GLY A 148 -24.18 21.23 -12.60
CA GLY A 148 -23.02 21.16 -13.48
C GLY A 148 -21.94 20.15 -13.04
N ALA A 149 -22.24 19.23 -12.11
CA ALA A 149 -21.27 18.24 -11.65
C ALA A 149 -20.90 17.25 -12.77
N ASP A 150 -21.88 16.77 -13.54
CA ASP A 150 -21.62 15.87 -14.67
C ASP A 150 -20.73 16.54 -15.72
N ASP A 151 -21.01 17.80 -16.07
CA ASP A 151 -20.18 18.56 -17.02
C ASP A 151 -18.75 18.77 -16.50
N LEU A 152 -18.61 19.08 -15.20
CA LEU A 152 -17.32 19.26 -14.54
C LEU A 152 -16.45 18.00 -14.64
N PHE A 153 -16.97 16.86 -14.18
CA PHE A 153 -16.19 15.62 -14.17
C PHE A 153 -16.02 15.01 -15.57
N THR A 154 -16.95 15.27 -16.50
CA THR A 154 -16.79 14.85 -17.91
C THR A 154 -15.67 15.63 -18.59
N ARG A 155 -15.60 16.95 -18.38
CA ARG A 155 -14.54 17.78 -18.94
C ARG A 155 -13.20 17.54 -18.25
N HIS A 156 -13.24 17.29 -16.94
CA HIS A 156 -12.10 17.22 -16.03
C HIS A 156 -12.19 16.00 -15.10
N PRO A 157 -11.97 14.77 -15.61
CA PRO A 157 -12.02 13.55 -14.79
C PRO A 157 -10.94 13.54 -13.69
N ASP A 158 -9.85 14.28 -13.90
CA ASP A 158 -8.73 14.44 -12.99
C ASP A 158 -8.84 15.68 -12.08
N VAL A 159 -10.01 16.32 -11.99
CA VAL A 159 -10.19 17.55 -11.19
C VAL A 159 -9.75 17.37 -9.73
N ILE A 160 -10.04 16.23 -9.11
CA ILE A 160 -9.62 15.94 -7.73
C ILE A 160 -8.09 15.90 -7.64
N LYS A 161 -7.42 15.23 -8.59
CA LYS A 161 -5.95 15.17 -8.64
C LYS A 161 -5.34 16.56 -8.79
N ARG A 162 -5.91 17.38 -9.69
CA ARG A 162 -5.46 18.75 -9.96
C ARG A 162 -5.61 19.62 -8.72
N LEU A 163 -6.76 19.57 -8.05
CA LEU A 163 -6.99 20.32 -6.81
C LEU A 163 -6.08 19.86 -5.67
N CYS A 164 -5.82 18.56 -5.56
CA CYS A 164 -4.88 18.01 -4.58
C CYS A 164 -3.45 18.54 -4.76
N ALA A 165 -3.01 18.71 -6.01
CA ALA A 165 -1.68 19.19 -6.35
C ALA A 165 -1.56 20.71 -6.21
N ASP A 166 -2.50 21.46 -6.79
CA ASP A 166 -2.32 22.89 -7.04
C ASP A 166 -3.20 23.81 -6.17
N ALA A 167 -4.34 23.32 -5.66
CA ALA A 167 -5.34 24.18 -5.00
C ALA A 167 -6.18 23.45 -3.93
N ARG A 168 -5.52 22.89 -2.91
CA ARG A 168 -6.18 22.09 -1.85
C ARG A 168 -7.30 22.84 -1.11
N ALA A 169 -7.18 24.17 -0.98
CA ALA A 169 -8.18 25.02 -0.33
C ALA A 169 -9.55 25.01 -1.04
N LEU A 170 -9.62 24.57 -2.29
CA LEU A 170 -10.87 24.47 -3.06
C LEU A 170 -11.60 23.13 -2.85
N LEU A 171 -10.93 22.09 -2.32
CA LEU A 171 -11.52 20.77 -2.10
C LEU A 171 -12.75 20.81 -1.18
N PRO A 172 -12.75 21.52 -0.04
CA PRO A 172 -13.95 21.64 0.79
C PRO A 172 -15.13 22.25 0.02
N GLY A 173 -14.88 23.32 -0.76
CA GLY A 173 -15.91 23.96 -1.58
C GLY A 173 -16.46 23.05 -2.68
N LEU A 174 -15.61 22.21 -3.27
CA LEU A 174 -16.04 21.17 -4.21
C LEU A 174 -16.92 20.14 -3.51
N PHE A 175 -16.45 19.56 -2.40
CA PHE A 175 -17.18 18.51 -1.71
C PHE A 175 -18.49 19.01 -1.08
N ASP A 176 -18.54 20.23 -0.54
CA ASP A 176 -19.78 20.86 -0.08
C ASP A 176 -20.83 20.94 -1.21
N GLY A 177 -20.39 21.22 -2.44
CA GLY A 177 -21.26 21.24 -3.61
C GLY A 177 -21.73 19.86 -4.08
N LEU A 178 -21.11 18.78 -3.61
CA LEU A 178 -21.56 17.40 -3.81
C LEU A 178 -22.57 16.94 -2.74
N ILE A 179 -22.86 17.78 -1.74
CA ILE A 179 -23.84 17.51 -0.71
C ILE A 179 -25.11 18.33 -0.97
N TRP A 180 -26.24 17.66 -1.09
CA TRP A 180 -27.54 18.31 -1.04
C TRP A 180 -28.24 17.98 0.29
N ARG A 181 -28.68 19.01 1.01
CA ARG A 181 -29.43 18.87 2.26
C ARG A 181 -30.86 19.35 2.07
N SER A 182 -31.84 18.50 2.37
CA SER A 182 -33.26 18.89 2.36
C SER A 182 -33.49 20.05 3.33
N ARG A 183 -34.41 20.97 3.01
CA ARG A 183 -34.83 22.01 3.96
C ARG A 183 -35.81 21.49 5.01
N LEU A 184 -36.56 20.44 4.65
CA LEU A 184 -37.55 19.82 5.52
C LEU A 184 -36.88 18.87 6.49
N THR A 185 -37.25 19.00 7.76
CA THR A 185 -36.90 18.07 8.83
C THR A 185 -38.10 17.16 9.06
N GLN A 186 -37.88 15.84 9.07
CA GLN A 186 -38.87 14.82 9.39
C GLN A 186 -38.33 14.03 10.58
N ASP A 187 -39.12 13.90 11.65
CA ASP A 187 -38.76 13.17 12.87
C ASP A 187 -37.43 13.62 13.51
N GLY A 188 -37.16 14.94 13.48
CA GLY A 188 -35.91 15.50 13.99
C GLY A 188 -34.68 15.25 13.12
N GLN A 189 -34.84 14.55 11.98
CA GLN A 189 -33.77 14.24 11.04
C GLN A 189 -33.94 14.99 9.71
N ARG A 190 -32.83 15.22 9.01
CA ARG A 190 -32.81 15.89 7.72
C ARG A 190 -32.22 14.97 6.67
N ARG A 191 -32.93 14.76 5.55
CA ARG A 191 -32.41 14.01 4.42
C ARG A 191 -31.20 14.73 3.80
N VAL A 192 -30.12 13.98 3.62
CA VAL A 192 -28.93 14.42 2.90
C VAL A 192 -28.71 13.47 1.73
N ASN A 193 -28.52 14.02 0.53
CA ASN A 193 -28.17 13.25 -0.66
C ASN A 193 -26.73 13.63 -1.05
N PHE A 194 -25.91 12.63 -1.35
CA PHE A 194 -24.52 12.79 -1.75
C PHE A 194 -24.35 12.43 -3.23
N TYR A 195 -23.63 13.26 -3.96
CA TYR A 195 -23.31 13.02 -5.35
C TYR A 195 -21.88 12.48 -5.48
N ILE A 196 -21.75 11.16 -5.56
CA ILE A 196 -20.46 10.44 -5.48
C ILE A 196 -20.13 9.62 -6.73
N LYS A 197 -20.99 9.65 -7.76
CA LYS A 197 -20.87 8.83 -8.98
C LYS A 197 -19.47 8.94 -9.58
N HIS A 198 -19.02 10.16 -9.84
CA HIS A 198 -17.71 10.43 -10.46
C HIS A 198 -16.52 10.25 -9.51
N LEU A 199 -16.76 10.12 -8.20
CA LEU A 199 -15.71 9.76 -7.24
C LEU A 199 -15.44 8.26 -7.24
N LEU A 200 -16.48 7.45 -7.49
CA LEU A 200 -16.39 5.98 -7.56
C LEU A 200 -16.00 5.49 -8.96
N GLN A 201 -16.56 6.11 -9.99
CA GLN A 201 -16.47 5.67 -11.37
C GLN A 201 -15.84 6.74 -12.25
N ASP A 202 -14.87 6.33 -13.07
CA ASP A 202 -14.25 7.18 -14.09
C ASP A 202 -15.15 7.25 -15.35
N ALA A 203 -14.82 8.12 -16.30
CA ALA A 203 -15.55 8.29 -17.56
C ALA A 203 -15.69 6.97 -18.37
N ASP A 204 -14.70 6.08 -18.27
CA ASP A 204 -14.68 4.76 -18.90
C ASP A 204 -15.53 3.69 -18.17
N GLY A 205 -16.15 4.06 -17.05
CA GLY A 205 -16.91 3.12 -16.23
C GLY A 205 -16.06 2.29 -15.26
N LYS A 206 -14.73 2.50 -15.24
CA LYS A 206 -13.79 1.82 -14.33
C LYS A 206 -13.77 2.49 -12.95
N PHE A 207 -13.20 1.80 -11.96
CA PHE A 207 -13.02 2.37 -10.62
C PHE A 207 -12.07 3.59 -10.68
N ASN A 208 -12.52 4.71 -10.11
CA ASN A 208 -11.75 5.95 -10.13
C ASN A 208 -10.64 5.94 -9.05
N LYS A 209 -9.50 6.55 -9.35
CA LYS A 209 -8.34 6.70 -8.45
C LYS A 209 -8.44 7.91 -7.53
N CYS A 210 -9.61 8.56 -7.44
CA CYS A 210 -9.85 9.71 -6.58
C CYS A 210 -9.43 9.49 -5.12
N LEU A 211 -9.73 8.32 -4.54
CA LEU A 211 -9.36 8.02 -3.15
C LEU A 211 -7.85 7.96 -2.97
N ASP A 212 -7.13 7.37 -3.93
CA ASP A 212 -5.66 7.31 -3.90
C ASP A 212 -5.07 8.72 -3.95
N TRP A 213 -5.58 9.59 -4.82
CA TRP A 213 -5.12 10.98 -4.91
C TRP A 213 -5.36 11.77 -3.63
N LEU A 214 -6.49 11.56 -2.95
CA LEU A 214 -6.79 12.19 -1.66
C LEU A 214 -5.87 11.68 -0.55
N CYS A 215 -5.62 10.37 -0.52
CA CYS A 215 -4.68 9.75 0.42
C CYS A 215 -3.25 10.27 0.23
N GLU A 216 -2.79 10.41 -1.03
CA GLU A 216 -1.47 10.95 -1.37
C GLU A 216 -1.33 12.43 -1.04
N ALA A 217 -2.39 13.23 -1.26
CA ALA A 217 -2.39 14.65 -0.94
C ALA A 217 -2.24 14.90 0.56
N GLY A 218 -2.82 14.00 1.37
CA GLY A 218 -2.91 14.13 2.82
C GLY A 218 -3.80 15.30 3.26
N GLY A 219 -4.03 15.40 4.56
CA GLY A 219 -4.85 16.45 5.16
C GLY A 219 -6.03 15.88 5.94
N PRO A 220 -5.97 15.84 7.28
CA PRO A 220 -7.02 15.22 8.09
C PRO A 220 -8.38 15.92 7.90
N GLU A 221 -8.40 17.24 7.70
CA GLU A 221 -9.63 18.00 7.51
C GLU A 221 -10.41 17.56 6.26
N ILE A 222 -9.70 17.28 5.17
CA ILE A 222 -10.32 16.84 3.90
C ILE A 222 -10.78 15.39 4.01
N MET A 223 -9.97 14.53 4.63
CA MET A 223 -10.33 13.12 4.82
C MET A 223 -11.52 12.92 5.75
N CYS A 224 -11.71 13.81 6.72
CA CYS A 224 -12.87 13.84 7.61
C CYS A 224 -14.10 14.52 6.99
N HIS A 225 -14.04 14.95 5.74
CA HIS A 225 -15.20 15.55 5.08
C HIS A 225 -16.28 14.48 4.84
N PRO A 226 -17.58 14.74 5.12
CA PRO A 226 -18.64 13.73 5.03
C PRO A 226 -18.77 13.02 3.67
N VAL A 227 -18.44 13.71 2.58
CA VAL A 227 -18.41 13.09 1.23
C VAL A 227 -17.30 12.06 1.11
N VAL A 228 -16.10 12.37 1.63
CA VAL A 228 -14.93 11.50 1.55
C VAL A 228 -15.10 10.32 2.51
N GLU A 229 -15.65 10.56 3.70
CA GLU A 229 -16.04 9.53 4.65
C GLU A 229 -17.03 8.55 4.02
N LEU A 230 -18.17 9.02 3.50
CA LEU A 230 -19.15 8.16 2.83
C LEU A 230 -18.56 7.44 1.61
N PHE A 231 -17.73 8.11 0.83
CA PHE A 231 -17.06 7.51 -0.31
C PHE A 231 -16.15 6.35 0.12
N SER A 232 -15.31 6.57 1.14
CA SER A 232 -14.45 5.55 1.72
C SER A 232 -15.27 4.38 2.30
N ASP A 233 -16.34 4.68 3.03
CA ASP A 233 -17.22 3.67 3.64
C ASP A 233 -17.91 2.81 2.58
N LEU A 234 -18.39 3.40 1.49
CA LEU A 234 -19.01 2.64 0.39
C LEU A 234 -18.01 1.71 -0.31
N VAL A 235 -16.77 2.16 -0.49
CA VAL A 235 -15.70 1.31 -1.06
C VAL A 235 -15.37 0.18 -0.09
N TRP A 236 -15.29 0.49 1.20
CA TRP A 236 -15.03 -0.47 2.26
C TRP A 236 -16.13 -1.52 2.35
N ASP A 237 -17.37 -1.12 2.63
CA ASP A 237 -18.51 -2.01 2.87
C ASP A 237 -18.94 -2.77 1.61
N GLY A 238 -18.85 -2.12 0.44
CA GLY A 238 -19.26 -2.72 -0.82
C GLY A 238 -18.32 -3.82 -1.30
N ILE A 239 -17.02 -3.56 -1.30
CA ILE A 239 -16.03 -4.39 -2.00
C ILE A 239 -14.86 -4.74 -1.08
N ALA A 240 -14.16 -3.75 -0.53
CA ALA A 240 -12.85 -3.98 0.07
C ALA A 240 -12.91 -4.86 1.32
N ASN A 241 -13.91 -4.69 2.17
CA ASN A 241 -14.11 -5.46 3.40
C ASN A 241 -14.23 -6.96 3.10
N ARG A 242 -14.99 -7.35 2.06
CA ARG A 242 -15.18 -8.76 1.72
C ARG A 242 -13.89 -9.43 1.27
N PHE A 243 -13.15 -8.79 0.37
CA PHE A 243 -11.87 -9.31 -0.11
C PHE A 243 -10.81 -9.35 0.99
N PHE A 244 -10.79 -8.30 1.83
CA PHE A 244 -9.92 -8.22 2.99
C PHE A 244 -10.23 -9.36 3.97
N MET A 245 -11.48 -9.50 4.40
CA MET A 245 -11.92 -10.55 5.33
C MET A 245 -11.67 -11.94 4.77
N PHE A 246 -11.95 -12.20 3.50
CA PHE A 246 -11.64 -13.50 2.88
C PHE A 246 -10.13 -13.81 2.92
N GLY A 247 -9.30 -12.83 2.56
CA GLY A 247 -7.84 -12.95 2.66
C GLY A 247 -7.37 -13.20 4.09
N LYS A 248 -7.97 -12.55 5.07
CA LYS A 248 -7.64 -12.70 6.49
C LYS A 248 -8.16 -13.99 7.11
N CYS A 249 -9.36 -14.44 6.75
CA CYS A 249 -9.91 -15.73 7.18
C CYS A 249 -9.00 -16.88 6.71
N TRP A 250 -8.52 -16.82 5.46
CA TRP A 250 -7.54 -17.80 4.98
C TRP A 250 -6.25 -17.77 5.82
N PHE A 251 -5.73 -16.57 6.10
CA PHE A 251 -4.54 -16.41 6.92
C PHE A 251 -4.74 -16.95 8.35
N LEU A 252 -5.86 -16.62 9.00
CA LEU A 252 -6.22 -17.13 10.33
C LEU A 252 -6.39 -18.65 10.33
N PHE A 253 -6.95 -19.22 9.27
CA PHE A 253 -7.05 -20.66 9.09
C PHE A 253 -5.66 -21.32 9.01
N THR A 254 -4.76 -20.78 8.18
CA THR A 254 -3.38 -21.29 8.08
C THR A 254 -2.62 -21.17 9.40
N LEU A 255 -2.86 -20.10 10.16
CA LEU A 255 -2.30 -19.93 11.49
C LEU A 255 -2.88 -20.95 12.48
N GLY A 256 -4.19 -21.18 12.47
CA GLY A 256 -4.83 -22.19 13.32
C GLY A 256 -4.25 -23.57 13.05
N LEU A 257 -4.05 -23.94 11.78
CA LEU A 257 -3.37 -25.18 11.40
C LEU A 257 -1.91 -25.21 11.87
N PHE A 258 -1.19 -24.10 11.77
CA PHE A 258 0.18 -23.99 12.26
C PHE A 258 0.26 -24.20 13.78
N ILE A 259 -0.63 -23.59 14.55
CA ILE A 259 -0.72 -23.78 16.00
C ILE A 259 -1.07 -25.23 16.33
N ILE A 260 -2.08 -25.82 15.68
CA ILE A 260 -2.45 -27.23 15.92
C ILE A 260 -1.26 -28.16 15.63
N SER A 261 -0.56 -27.93 14.52
CA SER A 261 0.58 -28.75 14.12
C SER A 261 1.78 -28.63 15.07
N GLN A 262 2.05 -27.44 15.60
CA GLN A 262 3.27 -27.18 16.37
C GLN A 262 3.06 -27.32 17.87
N SER A 263 1.90 -26.93 18.43
CA SER A 263 1.66 -26.99 19.87
C SER A 263 0.77 -28.17 20.26
N VAL A 264 -0.40 -28.32 19.64
CA VAL A 264 -1.42 -29.26 20.12
C VAL A 264 -1.01 -30.70 19.85
N LEU A 265 -0.57 -30.99 18.62
CA LEU A 265 -0.37 -32.36 18.16
C LEU A 265 0.87 -33.03 18.77
N GLN A 266 1.85 -32.22 19.23
CA GLN A 266 3.04 -32.71 19.94
C GLN A 266 2.76 -33.23 21.35
N HIS A 267 1.65 -32.84 21.97
CA HIS A 267 1.33 -33.24 23.36
C HIS A 267 0.58 -34.58 23.45
N PHE A 268 0.05 -35.11 22.34
CA PHE A 268 -0.68 -36.36 22.36
C PHE A 268 0.27 -37.57 22.28
N PRO A 269 -0.05 -38.69 22.94
CA PRO A 269 0.77 -39.90 22.89
C PRO A 269 0.93 -40.38 21.45
N GLU A 270 2.13 -40.81 21.09
CA GLU A 270 2.49 -41.15 19.72
C GLU A 270 1.64 -42.31 19.17
N SER A 271 0.60 -41.99 18.41
CA SER A 271 -0.16 -42.95 17.61
C SER A 271 0.13 -42.76 16.12
N GLN A 272 0.01 -43.83 15.33
CA GLN A 272 0.19 -43.75 13.87
C GLN A 272 -0.75 -42.73 13.22
N GLY A 273 -1.97 -42.59 13.73
CA GLY A 273 -2.95 -41.60 13.26
C GLY A 273 -2.50 -40.16 13.49
N ILE A 274 -1.92 -39.88 14.67
CA ILE A 274 -1.38 -38.55 15.02
C ILE A 274 -0.20 -38.21 14.10
N ARG A 275 0.76 -39.12 13.92
CA ARG A 275 1.94 -38.89 13.06
C ARG A 275 1.55 -38.58 11.61
N THR A 276 0.62 -39.36 11.06
CA THR A 276 0.10 -39.15 9.70
C THR A 276 -0.62 -37.82 9.58
N SER A 277 -1.40 -37.45 10.60
CA SER A 277 -2.10 -36.16 10.65
C SER A 277 -1.12 -34.99 10.75
N THR A 278 -0.04 -35.10 11.55
CA THR A 278 1.01 -34.08 11.63
C THR A 278 1.65 -33.85 10.28
N MET A 279 2.05 -34.92 9.60
CA MET A 279 2.65 -34.84 8.27
C MET A 279 1.70 -34.20 7.26
N ALA A 280 0.43 -34.58 7.26
CA ALA A 280 -0.58 -34.03 6.37
C ALA A 280 -0.79 -32.51 6.60
N ILE A 281 -0.91 -32.08 7.86
CA ILE A 281 -1.09 -30.66 8.21
C ILE A 281 0.17 -29.85 7.84
N ARG A 282 1.37 -30.36 8.13
CA ARG A 282 2.63 -29.69 7.78
C ARG A 282 2.80 -29.58 6.26
N CYS A 283 2.53 -30.65 5.52
CA CYS A 283 2.52 -30.63 4.07
C CYS A 283 1.55 -29.57 3.53
N PHE A 284 0.33 -29.49 4.09
CA PHE A 284 -0.62 -28.44 3.73
C PHE A 284 -0.08 -27.03 4.02
N ILE A 285 0.55 -26.81 5.19
CA ILE A 285 1.15 -25.51 5.53
C ILE A 285 2.25 -25.13 4.52
N TYR A 286 3.15 -26.06 4.18
CA TYR A 286 4.24 -25.77 3.25
C TYR A 286 3.76 -25.57 1.81
N VAL A 287 2.80 -26.36 1.34
CA VAL A 287 2.29 -26.20 -0.03
C VAL A 287 1.37 -24.98 -0.13
N ALA A 288 0.40 -24.84 0.77
CA ALA A 288 -0.63 -23.83 0.66
C ALA A 288 -0.21 -22.48 1.25
N SER A 289 0.40 -22.45 2.45
CA SER A 289 0.81 -21.19 3.09
C SER A 289 2.09 -20.64 2.45
N LEU A 290 3.17 -21.44 2.46
CA LEU A 290 4.44 -21.01 1.88
C LEU A 290 4.30 -20.79 0.36
N GLY A 291 3.60 -21.65 -0.38
CA GLY A 291 3.34 -21.43 -1.80
C GLY A 291 2.61 -20.12 -2.11
N ARG A 292 1.56 -19.77 -1.33
CA ARG A 292 0.84 -18.50 -1.49
C ARG A 292 1.72 -17.29 -1.15
N ILE A 293 2.45 -17.34 -0.03
CA ILE A 293 3.33 -16.24 0.39
C ILE A 293 4.45 -16.07 -0.64
N PHE A 294 5.07 -17.16 -1.09
CA PHE A 294 6.12 -17.14 -2.10
C PHE A 294 5.65 -16.52 -3.41
N HIS A 295 4.47 -16.93 -3.92
CA HIS A 295 3.90 -16.35 -5.14
C HIS A 295 3.63 -14.84 -4.99
N ALA A 296 3.07 -14.41 -3.86
CA ALA A 296 2.81 -12.99 -3.60
C ALA A 296 4.11 -12.17 -3.57
N GLN A 297 5.11 -12.64 -2.82
CA GLN A 297 6.42 -11.98 -2.69
C GLN A 297 7.17 -11.94 -4.02
N LEU A 298 7.14 -13.03 -4.79
CA LEU A 298 7.76 -13.10 -6.11
C LEU A 298 7.08 -12.14 -7.11
N SER A 299 5.76 -12.06 -7.10
CA SER A 299 5.00 -11.14 -7.96
C SER A 299 5.34 -9.68 -7.67
N GLU A 300 5.40 -9.28 -6.39
CA GLU A 300 5.80 -7.92 -6.01
C GLU A 300 7.26 -7.62 -6.37
N ALA A 301 8.18 -8.56 -6.10
CA ALA A 301 9.59 -8.44 -6.45
C ALA A 301 9.79 -8.27 -7.96
N ILE A 302 9.10 -9.06 -8.79
CA ILE A 302 9.15 -8.93 -10.26
C ILE A 302 8.57 -7.58 -10.70
N GLY A 303 7.48 -7.13 -10.09
CA GLY A 303 6.86 -5.84 -10.38
C GLY A 303 7.81 -4.67 -10.14
N ASP A 304 8.49 -4.65 -8.98
CA ASP A 304 9.44 -3.59 -8.64
C ASP A 304 10.74 -3.65 -9.45
N CYS A 305 11.23 -4.85 -9.76
CA CYS A 305 12.36 -5.03 -10.67
C CYS A 305 12.05 -4.49 -12.07
N ARG A 306 10.84 -4.76 -12.60
CA ARG A 306 10.40 -4.21 -13.89
C ARG A 306 10.25 -2.69 -13.85
N ALA A 307 9.71 -2.15 -12.76
CA ALA A 307 9.55 -0.71 -12.56
C ALA A 307 10.85 0.02 -12.17
N ARG A 308 11.96 -0.72 -11.93
CA ARG A 308 13.24 -0.21 -11.43
C ARG A 308 13.12 0.60 -10.13
N ARG A 309 12.16 0.25 -9.27
CA ARG A 309 11.95 0.90 -7.97
C ARG A 309 12.79 0.21 -6.91
N PHE A 310 13.98 0.73 -6.67
CA PHE A 310 14.90 0.22 -5.65
C PHE A 310 15.14 1.28 -4.57
N ILE A 311 15.08 0.85 -3.31
CA ILE A 311 15.50 1.65 -2.16
C ILE A 311 16.97 1.34 -1.91
N ARG A 312 17.79 2.38 -1.70
CA ARG A 312 19.20 2.22 -1.32
C ARG A 312 19.27 2.11 0.20
N LEU A 313 19.64 0.93 0.71
CA LEU A 313 20.01 0.79 2.12
C LEU A 313 21.36 1.49 2.37
N SER A 314 21.65 1.85 3.62
CA SER A 314 22.84 2.61 4.06
C SER A 314 24.20 1.95 3.81
N GLY A 315 24.26 0.83 3.07
CA GLY A 315 25.49 0.12 2.67
C GLY A 315 25.60 -0.13 1.15
N GLY A 316 24.87 0.62 0.31
CA GLY A 316 24.95 0.50 -1.16
C GLY A 316 24.17 -0.67 -1.76
N ILE A 317 23.60 -1.55 -0.93
CA ILE A 317 22.72 -2.64 -1.37
C ILE A 317 21.38 -2.05 -1.84
N ARG A 318 21.00 -2.39 -3.07
CA ARG A 318 19.72 -2.00 -3.67
C ARG A 318 18.69 -3.09 -3.39
N ILE A 319 17.72 -2.78 -2.54
CA ILE A 319 16.63 -3.70 -2.20
C ILE A 319 15.36 -3.23 -2.92
N PRO A 320 14.50 -4.15 -3.43
CA PRO A 320 13.21 -3.79 -3.98
C PRO A 320 12.38 -2.91 -3.04
N ALA A 321 11.68 -1.92 -3.59
CA ALA A 321 10.96 -0.92 -2.78
C ALA A 321 9.86 -1.52 -1.90
N TYR A 322 9.22 -2.61 -2.32
CA TYR A 322 8.15 -3.25 -1.56
C TYR A 322 8.60 -3.75 -0.18
N LEU A 323 9.88 -4.11 0.01
CA LEU A 323 10.44 -4.52 1.31
C LEU A 323 10.60 -3.35 2.29
N GLY A 324 10.47 -2.11 1.83
CA GLY A 324 10.41 -0.93 2.70
C GLY A 324 9.17 -0.89 3.58
N MET A 325 8.10 -1.61 3.21
CA MET A 325 6.90 -1.74 4.03
C MET A 325 7.10 -2.85 5.08
N MET A 326 6.99 -2.51 6.37
CA MET A 326 7.18 -3.44 7.49
C MET A 326 6.39 -4.75 7.35
N LYS A 327 5.14 -4.66 6.89
CA LYS A 327 4.28 -5.83 6.64
C LYS A 327 4.89 -6.80 5.63
N ASN A 328 5.42 -6.28 4.52
CA ASN A 328 6.03 -7.09 3.47
C ASN A 328 7.35 -7.69 3.94
N ALA A 329 8.15 -6.93 4.70
CA ALA A 329 9.37 -7.43 5.32
C ALA A 329 9.09 -8.58 6.30
N ILE A 330 8.08 -8.46 7.16
CA ILE A 330 7.66 -9.52 8.10
C ILE A 330 7.14 -10.74 7.34
N SER A 331 6.34 -10.55 6.30
CA SER A 331 5.85 -11.66 5.46
C SER A 331 6.98 -12.35 4.70
N PHE A 332 7.99 -11.61 4.24
CA PHE A 332 9.19 -12.17 3.61
C PHE A 332 10.05 -12.94 4.61
N ALA A 333 10.24 -12.41 5.83
CA ALA A 333 10.92 -13.12 6.90
C ALA A 333 10.20 -14.43 7.26
N LEU A 334 8.87 -14.40 7.34
CA LEU A 334 8.06 -15.60 7.58
C LEU A 334 8.23 -16.63 6.46
N MET A 335 8.26 -16.18 5.20
CA MET A 335 8.52 -17.05 4.04
C MET A 335 9.87 -17.75 4.16
N LEU A 336 10.94 -17.02 4.54
CA LEU A 336 12.27 -17.60 4.76
C LEU A 336 12.28 -18.60 5.92
N CYS A 337 11.61 -18.28 7.04
CA CYS A 337 11.45 -19.22 8.16
C CYS A 337 10.73 -20.49 7.72
N LEU A 338 9.65 -20.39 6.96
CA LEU A 338 8.92 -21.57 6.47
C LEU A 338 9.73 -22.40 5.48
N MET A 339 10.54 -21.77 4.61
CA MET A 339 11.47 -22.50 3.74
C MET A 339 12.55 -23.24 4.54
N LEU A 340 13.11 -22.59 5.57
CA LEU A 340 14.10 -23.22 6.44
C LEU A 340 13.48 -24.37 7.25
N MET A 341 12.27 -24.19 7.77
CA MET A 341 11.52 -25.27 8.44
C MET A 341 11.27 -26.45 7.49
N LEU A 342 10.92 -26.19 6.23
CA LEU A 342 10.72 -27.24 5.24
C LEU A 342 12.03 -27.99 4.92
N ALA A 343 13.15 -27.27 4.80
CA ALA A 343 14.46 -27.87 4.54
C ALA A 343 14.95 -28.73 5.71
N GLU A 344 14.67 -28.29 6.94
CA GLU A 344 15.06 -28.96 8.20
C GLU A 344 13.93 -29.83 8.77
N GLU A 345 12.96 -30.25 7.96
CA GLU A 345 11.79 -31.00 8.44
C GLU A 345 12.20 -32.43 8.87
N PRO A 346 12.13 -32.77 10.18
CA PRO A 346 12.68 -34.03 10.69
C PRO A 346 11.98 -35.26 10.11
N ILE A 347 10.68 -35.14 9.77
CA ILE A 347 9.90 -36.23 9.17
C ILE A 347 10.46 -36.61 7.79
N ILE A 348 10.92 -35.65 6.99
CA ILE A 348 11.48 -35.90 5.66
C ILE A 348 12.83 -36.61 5.80
N TRP A 349 13.66 -36.15 6.73
CA TRP A 349 14.97 -36.75 7.01
C TRP A 349 14.85 -38.17 7.57
N CYS A 350 13.97 -38.40 8.54
CA CYS A 350 13.74 -39.74 9.08
C CYS A 350 13.07 -40.68 8.07
N ALA A 351 12.25 -40.16 7.15
CA ALA A 351 11.70 -40.96 6.05
C ALA A 351 12.77 -41.35 5.02
N ALA A 352 13.76 -40.49 4.77
CA ALA A 352 14.86 -40.77 3.86
C ALA A 352 15.80 -41.88 4.38
N THR A 353 15.90 -42.04 5.70
CA THR A 353 16.71 -43.08 6.36
C THR A 353 15.91 -44.33 6.73
N TYR A 354 14.62 -44.39 6.35
CA TYR A 354 13.77 -45.54 6.59
C TYR A 354 14.21 -46.74 5.74
N ASP A 355 14.78 -47.76 6.40
CA ASP A 355 15.09 -49.06 5.81
C ASP A 355 13.91 -50.02 6.01
N PRO A 356 13.13 -50.35 4.95
CA PRO A 356 11.99 -51.25 5.05
C PRO A 356 12.37 -52.67 5.49
N ASP A 357 13.59 -53.11 5.19
CA ASP A 357 14.08 -54.43 5.57
C ASP A 357 14.40 -54.50 7.06
N ALA A 358 14.94 -53.42 7.62
CA ALA A 358 15.17 -53.30 9.06
C ALA A 358 13.85 -53.29 9.86
N ALA A 359 12.80 -52.64 9.33
CA ALA A 359 11.47 -52.65 9.92
C ALA A 359 10.83 -54.04 9.92
N SER A 360 10.95 -54.79 8.81
CA SER A 360 10.44 -56.17 8.72
C SER A 360 11.15 -57.09 9.72
N LYS A 361 12.49 -56.98 9.85
CA LYS A 361 13.29 -57.76 10.80
C LYS A 361 12.95 -57.43 12.25
N ALA A 362 12.72 -56.15 12.57
CA ALA A 362 12.29 -55.72 13.90
C ALA A 362 10.90 -56.26 14.27
N ALA A 363 9.95 -56.28 13.33
CA ALA A 363 8.62 -56.85 13.54
C ALA A 363 8.68 -58.37 13.82
N VAL A 364 9.50 -59.12 13.07
CA VAL A 364 9.72 -60.55 13.29
C VAL A 364 10.37 -60.80 14.67
N ALA A 365 11.36 -60.01 15.05
CA ALA A 365 12.02 -60.13 16.35
C ALA A 365 11.06 -59.82 17.52
N ALA A 366 10.19 -58.81 17.37
CA ALA A 366 9.17 -58.47 18.37
C ALA A 366 8.11 -59.57 18.51
N ALA A 367 7.64 -60.15 17.40
CA ALA A 367 6.72 -61.28 17.39
C ALA A 367 7.35 -62.51 18.09
N ALA A 368 8.63 -62.79 17.81
CA ALA A 368 9.37 -63.87 18.47
C ALA A 368 9.50 -63.64 20.00
N ALA A 369 9.75 -62.39 20.42
CA ALA A 369 9.84 -62.02 21.84
C ALA A 369 8.49 -62.01 22.58
N ALA A 370 7.37 -61.84 21.86
CA ALA A 370 6.03 -61.98 22.41
C ALA A 370 5.64 -63.46 22.56
N ALA A 371 5.96 -64.28 21.56
CA ALA A 371 5.74 -65.73 21.60
C ALA A 371 6.54 -66.42 22.73
N SER A 372 7.78 -65.99 22.99
CA SER A 372 8.56 -66.52 24.11
C SER A 372 7.99 -66.14 25.48
N ARG A 373 7.26 -65.02 25.60
CA ARG A 373 6.57 -64.62 26.83
C ARG A 373 5.28 -65.39 27.08
N SER A 374 4.51 -65.74 26.04
CA SER A 374 3.34 -66.60 26.22
C SER A 374 3.74 -68.04 26.57
N ALA A 375 4.82 -68.56 25.96
CA ALA A 375 5.36 -69.87 26.31
C ALA A 375 5.87 -69.94 27.77
N ALA A 376 6.32 -68.82 28.33
CA ALA A 376 6.75 -68.75 29.73
C ALA A 376 5.58 -68.64 30.73
N SER A 377 4.41 -68.10 30.33
CA SER A 377 3.23 -68.09 31.21
C SER A 377 2.52 -69.44 31.27
N ASP A 378 2.49 -70.18 30.16
CA ASP A 378 1.82 -71.48 30.09
C ASP A 378 2.58 -72.58 30.85
N ALA A 379 3.88 -72.40 31.09
CA ALA A 379 4.71 -73.31 31.90
C ALA A 379 4.54 -73.13 33.43
N ALA A 380 3.86 -72.07 33.89
CA ALA A 380 3.71 -71.77 35.31
C ALA A 380 2.46 -72.37 35.97
N ASP A 381 1.52 -72.94 35.20
CA ASP A 381 0.21 -73.40 35.71
C ASP A 381 0.09 -74.92 35.88
N SER A 382 1.16 -75.68 35.65
CA SER A 382 1.17 -77.15 35.83
C SER A 382 2.37 -77.64 36.63
N GLY A 383 2.24 -77.67 37.96
CA GLY A 383 3.21 -78.40 38.80
C GLY A 383 3.28 -77.90 40.24
N GLY A 384 2.53 -78.56 41.13
CA GLY A 384 2.78 -78.47 42.56
C GLY A 384 4.12 -79.13 42.92
N GLY A 385 4.81 -78.55 43.91
CA GLY A 385 5.85 -79.26 44.66
C GLY A 385 7.21 -78.56 44.76
N THR A 386 7.49 -78.09 45.98
CA THR A 386 8.81 -77.90 46.59
C THR A 386 9.76 -76.82 46.04
N SER A 387 9.60 -75.65 46.67
CA SER A 387 10.62 -74.68 47.10
C SER A 387 12.08 -75.15 47.04
N VAL A 388 12.84 -74.58 46.10
CA VAL A 388 14.30 -74.40 46.21
C VAL A 388 14.61 -72.97 45.79
N TYR A 389 15.04 -72.15 46.76
CA TYR A 389 15.54 -70.79 46.54
C TYR A 389 16.84 -70.84 45.72
N SER A 390 16.74 -70.62 44.40
CA SER A 390 17.90 -70.30 43.57
C SER A 390 17.77 -68.88 43.02
N ARG A 391 18.63 -68.01 43.55
CA ARG A 391 18.67 -66.56 43.33
C ARG A 391 19.38 -66.26 42.01
N ALA A 392 18.75 -66.57 40.87
CA ALA A 392 19.20 -66.09 39.56
C ALA A 392 18.58 -64.70 39.33
N GLY A 393 19.43 -63.67 39.38
CA GLY A 393 19.01 -62.28 39.16
C GLY A 393 18.38 -62.09 37.77
N PRO A 394 17.35 -61.22 37.63
CA PRO A 394 16.69 -60.99 36.37
C PRO A 394 17.69 -60.38 35.38
N VAL A 395 18.03 -61.13 34.33
CA VAL A 395 18.67 -60.59 33.13
C VAL A 395 17.62 -59.73 32.46
N VAL A 396 17.59 -58.44 32.81
CA VAL A 396 16.80 -57.43 32.12
C VAL A 396 17.39 -57.31 30.72
N ALA A 397 16.88 -58.10 29.78
CA ALA A 397 17.15 -57.90 28.37
C ALA A 397 16.73 -56.46 28.05
N LYS A 398 17.73 -55.60 27.81
CA LYS A 398 17.53 -54.23 27.36
C LYS A 398 16.88 -54.36 25.98
N VAL A 399 15.55 -54.34 25.94
CA VAL A 399 14.79 -54.27 24.70
C VAL A 399 15.22 -52.98 24.03
N VAL A 400 16.16 -53.08 23.10
CA VAL A 400 16.51 -51.99 22.20
C VAL A 400 15.28 -51.82 21.33
N VAL A 401 14.39 -50.92 21.75
CA VAL A 401 13.24 -50.50 20.96
C VAL A 401 13.83 -49.89 19.69
N ASN A 402 13.69 -50.61 18.59
CA ASN A 402 14.23 -50.17 17.31
C ASN A 402 13.33 -49.03 16.82
N HIS A 403 13.72 -47.79 17.10
CA HIS A 403 12.94 -46.58 16.79
C HIS A 403 12.68 -46.37 15.28
N ASN A 404 13.40 -47.12 14.43
CA ASN A 404 13.30 -47.03 12.97
C ASN A 404 12.08 -47.77 12.37
N ALA A 405 11.28 -48.48 13.17
CA ALA A 405 10.19 -49.31 12.64
C ALA A 405 8.92 -48.53 12.26
N ASN A 406 8.83 -47.23 12.58
CA ASN A 406 7.62 -46.45 12.41
C ASN A 406 7.74 -45.41 11.30
N LEU A 407 6.90 -45.55 10.27
CA LEU A 407 6.72 -44.54 9.22
C LEU A 407 6.27 -43.20 9.84
N PHE A 408 6.89 -42.09 9.41
CA PHE A 408 6.65 -40.73 9.89
C PHE A 408 7.00 -40.45 11.37
N THR A 409 8.04 -41.11 11.90
CA THR A 409 8.62 -40.73 13.20
C THR A 409 9.33 -39.37 13.11
N GLN A 410 9.28 -38.58 14.19
CA GLN A 410 10.06 -37.34 14.33
C GLN A 410 11.42 -37.58 14.98
N HIS A 411 11.57 -38.69 15.70
CA HIS A 411 12.78 -39.06 16.41
C HIS A 411 13.54 -40.13 15.63
N CYS A 412 14.69 -39.74 15.10
CA CYS A 412 15.71 -40.61 14.54
C CYS A 412 17.08 -39.93 14.76
N PRO A 413 18.19 -40.68 14.82
CA PRO A 413 19.51 -40.11 15.12
C PRO A 413 19.89 -38.93 14.22
N ASP A 414 19.53 -39.01 12.93
CA ASP A 414 19.80 -37.94 11.95
C ASP A 414 18.80 -36.78 12.07
N GLY A 415 17.55 -37.06 12.45
CA GLY A 415 16.50 -36.05 12.60
C GLY A 415 16.63 -35.23 13.88
N ASP A 416 17.19 -35.80 14.95
CA ASP A 416 17.36 -35.12 16.24
C ASP A 416 18.31 -33.91 16.13
N VAL A 417 19.29 -33.95 15.21
CA VAL A 417 20.18 -32.80 14.94
C VAL A 417 19.39 -31.66 14.28
N ASN A 418 18.55 -31.97 13.30
CA ASN A 418 17.74 -30.98 12.59
C ASN A 418 16.60 -30.44 13.47
N LEU A 419 16.09 -31.26 14.40
CA LEU A 419 15.08 -30.84 15.37
C LEU A 419 15.55 -29.64 16.23
N GLN A 420 16.83 -29.62 16.61
CA GLN A 420 17.42 -28.52 17.38
C GLN A 420 17.41 -27.17 16.62
N VAL A 421 17.47 -27.20 15.29
CA VAL A 421 17.38 -26.00 14.44
C VAL A 421 15.91 -25.68 14.13
N TYR A 422 15.09 -26.72 13.93
CA TYR A 422 13.68 -26.58 13.59
C TYR A 422 12.87 -25.87 14.68
N GLU A 423 13.05 -26.25 15.94
CA GLU A 423 12.30 -25.69 17.09
C GLU A 423 12.41 -24.16 17.22
N PRO A 424 13.61 -23.55 17.29
CA PRO A 424 13.74 -22.10 17.39
C PRO A 424 13.22 -21.38 16.14
N VAL A 425 13.39 -21.96 14.95
CA VAL A 425 12.85 -21.37 13.70
C VAL A 425 11.32 -21.41 13.70
N SER A 426 10.71 -22.50 14.18
CA SER A 426 9.27 -22.65 14.37
C SER A 426 8.72 -21.62 15.37
N MET A 427 9.44 -21.39 16.47
CA MET A 427 9.09 -20.34 17.44
C MET A 427 9.11 -18.95 16.81
N VAL A 428 10.15 -18.62 16.03
CA VAL A 428 10.24 -17.33 15.32
C VAL A 428 9.10 -17.21 14.30
N ALA A 429 8.82 -18.25 13.53
CA ALA A 429 7.70 -18.28 12.59
C ALA A 429 6.35 -18.03 13.29
N MET A 430 6.13 -18.64 14.46
CA MET A 430 4.95 -18.41 15.29
C MET A 430 4.81 -16.93 15.68
N LEU A 431 5.89 -16.30 16.17
CA LEU A 431 5.89 -14.88 16.52
C LEU A 431 5.62 -13.96 15.32
N LEU A 432 6.17 -14.29 14.15
CA LEU A 432 5.91 -13.54 12.91
C LEU A 432 4.44 -13.67 12.48
N TYR A 433 3.84 -14.86 12.59
CA TYR A 433 2.41 -15.05 12.35
C TYR A 433 1.55 -14.17 13.27
N TRP A 434 1.83 -14.16 14.58
CA TRP A 434 1.11 -13.31 15.53
C TRP A 434 1.30 -11.82 15.26
N THR A 435 2.48 -11.41 14.82
CA THR A 435 2.74 -10.03 14.42
C THR A 435 1.93 -9.65 13.18
N LEU A 436 1.80 -10.55 12.20
CA LEU A 436 0.97 -10.34 11.01
C LEU A 436 -0.54 -10.31 11.32
N ILE A 437 -0.99 -10.92 12.42
CA ILE A 437 -2.38 -10.78 12.89
C ILE A 437 -2.69 -9.32 13.24
N LEU A 438 -1.72 -8.51 13.68
CA LEU A 438 -1.96 -7.10 14.02
C LEU A 438 -2.54 -6.30 12.83
N ASP A 439 -2.34 -6.77 11.59
CA ASP A 439 -2.95 -6.17 10.39
C ASP A 439 -4.48 -6.37 10.34
N LEU A 440 -5.08 -7.29 11.12
CA LEU A 440 -6.53 -7.37 11.31
C LEU A 440 -7.09 -6.19 12.11
N SER A 441 -6.24 -5.39 12.76
CA SER A 441 -6.68 -4.19 13.47
C SER A 441 -7.38 -3.17 12.58
N VAL A 442 -7.13 -3.20 11.26
CA VAL A 442 -7.77 -2.32 10.26
C VAL A 442 -9.30 -2.47 10.25
N VAL A 443 -9.84 -3.62 10.63
CA VAL A 443 -11.30 -3.85 10.70
C VAL A 443 -11.96 -2.96 11.76
N SER A 444 -11.21 -2.54 12.77
CA SER A 444 -11.71 -1.67 13.84
C SER A 444 -10.85 -0.44 13.95
N THR A 445 -11.42 0.72 13.62
CA THR A 445 -10.73 2.02 13.71
C THR A 445 -10.10 2.25 15.09
N ARG A 446 -10.75 1.80 16.17
CA ARG A 446 -10.23 1.88 17.54
C ARG A 446 -8.97 1.02 17.75
N ILE A 447 -8.98 -0.22 17.26
CA ILE A 447 -7.84 -1.13 17.39
C ILE A 447 -6.70 -0.65 16.48
N SER A 448 -7.01 -0.22 15.25
CA SER A 448 -6.04 0.34 14.32
C SER A 448 -5.33 1.58 14.91
N ALA A 449 -6.08 2.48 15.55
CA ALA A 449 -5.50 3.64 16.23
C ALA A 449 -4.55 3.20 17.36
N PHE A 450 -4.93 2.21 18.16
CA PHE A 450 -4.09 1.64 19.21
C PHE A 450 -2.80 1.02 18.64
N VAL A 451 -2.89 0.18 17.60
CA VAL A 451 -1.73 -0.45 16.95
C VAL A 451 -0.79 0.60 16.35
N LEU A 452 -1.33 1.68 15.77
CA LEU A 452 -0.53 2.78 15.24
C LEU A 452 0.24 3.52 16.35
N VAL A 453 -0.40 3.75 17.50
CA VAL A 453 0.28 4.31 18.68
C VAL A 453 1.37 3.36 19.17
N CYS A 454 1.09 2.06 19.32
CA CYS A 454 2.10 1.07 19.69
C CYS A 454 3.28 1.05 18.72
N GLY A 455 3.04 1.10 17.41
CA GLY A 455 4.10 1.14 16.40
C GLY A 455 5.03 2.35 16.56
N ARG A 456 4.46 3.54 16.81
CA ARG A 456 5.25 4.76 17.08
C ARG A 456 6.01 4.66 18.40
N THR A 457 5.38 4.16 19.46
CA THR A 457 6.05 4.00 20.77
C THR A 457 7.19 3.00 20.70
N VAL A 458 7.05 1.90 19.94
CA VAL A 458 8.11 0.89 19.76
C VAL A 458 9.32 1.48 19.01
N SER A 459 9.12 2.33 17.99
CA SER A 459 10.24 2.98 17.31
C SER A 459 11.01 3.92 18.25
N GLU A 460 10.31 4.69 19.08
CA GLU A 460 10.93 5.58 20.07
C GLU A 460 11.67 4.80 21.16
N LEU A 461 11.08 3.69 21.63
CA LEU A 461 11.72 2.79 22.59
C LEU A 461 12.99 2.18 21.98
N GLY A 462 12.94 1.76 20.71
CA GLY A 462 14.10 1.24 19.99
C GLY A 462 15.26 2.23 19.92
N LEU A 463 14.97 3.49 19.58
CA LEU A 463 15.97 4.57 19.60
C LEU A 463 16.54 4.80 21.01
N THR A 464 15.69 4.74 22.03
CA THR A 464 16.10 4.89 23.43
C THR A 464 17.01 3.75 23.88
N LEU A 465 16.68 2.51 23.55
CA LEU A 465 17.51 1.34 23.84
C LEU A 465 18.86 1.40 23.12
N LEU A 466 18.89 1.87 21.87
CA LEU A 466 20.13 2.07 21.11
C LEU A 466 21.02 3.14 21.76
N ALA A 467 20.44 4.25 22.20
CA ALA A 467 21.16 5.29 22.92
C ALA A 467 21.74 4.77 24.26
N MET A 468 20.96 3.97 24.99
CA MET A 468 21.41 3.32 26.22
C MET A 468 22.55 2.33 25.96
N ALA A 469 22.45 1.51 24.91
CA ALA A 469 23.52 0.58 24.52
C ALA A 469 24.80 1.33 24.14
N TYR A 470 24.70 2.45 23.41
CA TYR A 470 25.83 3.31 23.09
C TYR A 470 26.49 3.87 24.37
N LEU A 471 25.70 4.36 25.33
CA LEU A 471 26.24 4.85 26.61
C LEU A 471 26.96 3.73 27.37
N ILE A 472 26.37 2.53 27.47
CA ILE A 472 27.01 1.39 28.12
C ILE A 472 28.36 1.08 27.48
N VAL A 473 28.43 1.01 26.14
CA VAL A 473 29.67 0.74 25.41
C VAL A 473 30.69 1.88 25.60
N ALA A 474 30.26 3.14 25.57
CA ALA A 474 31.12 4.30 25.77
C ALA A 474 31.71 4.32 27.19
N PHE A 475 30.89 4.10 28.22
CA PHE A 475 31.34 4.02 29.61
C PHE A 475 32.24 2.80 29.86
N ALA A 476 31.89 1.63 29.32
CA ALA A 476 32.73 0.44 29.42
C ALA A 476 34.10 0.66 28.75
N SER A 477 34.14 1.34 27.61
CA SER A 477 35.38 1.70 26.91
C SER A 477 36.20 2.72 27.69
N ALA A 478 35.55 3.74 28.27
CA ALA A 478 36.21 4.74 29.13
C ALA A 478 36.83 4.09 30.37
N ILE A 479 36.09 3.21 31.06
CA ILE A 479 36.58 2.44 32.21
C ILE A 479 37.72 1.51 31.79
N SER A 480 37.64 0.85 30.63
CA SER A 480 38.71 0.00 30.11
C SER A 480 39.99 0.80 29.79
N SER A 481 39.83 2.04 29.29
CA SER A 481 40.95 2.95 29.01
C SER A 481 41.63 3.49 30.26
N LEU A 482 40.89 3.54 31.39
CA LEU A 482 41.44 3.68 32.73
C LEU A 482 42.11 2.35 33.11
N ARG A 483 43.21 2.03 32.42
CA ARG A 483 44.14 0.94 32.71
C ARG A 483 44.88 1.25 34.01
N VAL A 484 44.14 1.46 35.09
CA VAL A 484 44.72 1.57 36.42
C VAL A 484 45.28 0.20 36.73
N THR A 485 46.60 0.17 36.85
CA THR A 485 47.36 -1.01 37.24
C THR A 485 46.73 -1.51 38.54
N THR A 486 45.94 -2.58 38.47
CA THR A 486 45.18 -3.14 39.59
C THR A 486 46.07 -3.59 40.75
N THR A 487 47.39 -3.64 40.53
CA THR A 487 48.40 -3.81 41.57
C THR A 487 48.58 -2.62 42.51
N LYS A 488 48.16 -1.40 42.13
CA LYS A 488 48.17 -0.22 43.03
C LYS A 488 46.82 0.04 43.71
N LEU A 489 45.70 -0.30 43.08
CA LEU A 489 44.38 -0.07 43.69
C LEU A 489 44.04 -1.10 44.78
N SER A 490 44.50 -2.35 44.66
CA SER A 490 44.33 -3.36 45.73
C SER A 490 45.11 -3.02 47.01
N LYS A 491 46.16 -2.18 46.90
CA LYS A 491 46.89 -1.64 48.07
C LYS A 491 46.24 -0.39 48.67
N ALA A 492 45.46 0.37 47.90
CA ALA A 492 44.82 1.60 48.37
C ALA A 492 43.44 1.34 49.00
N PHE A 493 42.74 0.28 48.59
CA PHE A 493 41.46 -0.12 49.15
C PHE A 493 41.49 -1.59 49.58
N PRO A 494 41.98 -1.92 50.80
CA PRO A 494 41.75 -3.23 51.38
C PRO A 494 40.25 -3.33 51.70
N MET A 495 39.48 -3.94 50.79
CA MET A 495 38.14 -4.42 51.14
C MET A 495 38.31 -5.48 52.23
N ARG A 496 38.01 -5.10 53.47
CA ARG A 496 37.67 -6.05 54.53
C ARG A 496 36.29 -6.61 54.18
N CYS A 497 36.25 -7.88 53.78
CA CYS A 497 35.02 -8.68 53.85
C CYS A 497 34.58 -8.85 55.30
#